data_AF-A0AB34CGM5-F1
#
_entry.id   AF-A0AB34CGM5-F1
#
_cell.length_a   1.000
_cell.length_b   1.000
_cell.length_c   1.000
_cell.angle_alpha   90.00
_cell.angle_beta   90.00
_cell.angle_gamma   90.00
#
_symmetry.space_group_name_H-M   'P 1'
#
loop_
_entity.id
_entity.type
_entity.pdbx_description
1 polymer ?
#
loop_
_entity_poly.entity_id
_entity_poly.type
_entity_poly.pdbx_seq_one_letter_code
_entity_poly.pdbx_strand_id
1 'polypeptide(L)'
;MSTIHFRIDDDVKRLAMQAAERQKKTLTEVMRQRAEELAAEERHYQDSKHDAWLEEQIAAAFSRYDAGESEFISNDEMNTRMEELKAQAAQGTL
;
A
#
# COMPACT_ATOMS: atom_id res chain seq x y z
N MET A 1 -22.46 8.22 2.09
CA MET A 1 -22.42 7.75 0.69
C MET A 1 -22.02 8.95 -0.15
N SER A 2 -20.91 8.88 -0.87
CA SER A 2 -20.39 10.00 -1.67
C SER A 2 -20.78 9.81 -3.13
N THR A 3 -21.13 10.90 -3.82
CA THR A 3 -21.54 10.87 -5.23
C THR A 3 -20.41 11.38 -6.12
N ILE A 4 -20.15 10.69 -7.23
CA ILE A 4 -19.14 11.07 -8.23
C ILE A 4 -19.88 11.51 -9.49
N HIS A 5 -19.56 12.69 -10.02
CA HIS A 5 -20.11 13.21 -11.27
C HIS A 5 -19.07 13.09 -12.39
N PHE A 6 -19.42 12.39 -13.46
CA PHE A 6 -18.59 12.26 -14.65
C PHE A 6 -19.12 13.15 -15.78
N ARG A 7 -18.22 13.82 -16.49
CA ARG A 7 -18.51 14.41 -17.80
C ARG A 7 -18.03 13.44 -18.87
N ILE A 8 -18.95 13.00 -19.71
CA ILE A 8 -18.70 12.09 -20.83
C ILE A 8 -19.55 12.52 -22.02
N ASP A 9 -19.10 12.19 -23.23
CA ASP A 9 -19.85 12.45 -24.45
C ASP A 9 -21.14 11.60 -24.50
N ASP A 10 -22.16 12.12 -25.16
CA ASP A 10 -23.47 11.46 -25.27
C ASP A 10 -23.38 10.10 -25.98
N ASP A 11 -22.50 9.97 -26.97
CA ASP A 11 -22.25 8.71 -27.66
C ASP A 11 -21.64 7.65 -26.74
N VAL A 12 -20.67 8.05 -25.93
CA VAL A 12 -20.02 7.19 -24.94
C VAL A 12 -21.04 6.74 -23.89
N LYS A 13 -21.88 7.67 -23.41
CA LYS A 13 -22.96 7.37 -22.46
C LYS A 13 -23.92 6.33 -23.03
N ARG A 14 -24.38 6.51 -24.26
CA ARG A 14 -25.30 5.57 -24.93
C ARG A 14 -24.69 4.18 -25.06
N LEU A 15 -23.46 4.07 -25.52
CA LEU A 15 -22.76 2.79 -25.64
C LEU A 15 -22.54 2.12 -24.28
N ALA A 16 -22.16 2.89 -23.26
CA ALA A 16 -21.98 2.38 -21.91
C ALA A 16 -23.29 1.84 -21.31
N MET A 17 -24.41 2.52 -21.54
CA MET A 17 -25.73 2.03 -21.13
C MET A 17 -26.10 0.72 -21.83
N GLN A 18 -25.91 0.63 -23.15
CA GLN A 18 -26.14 -0.62 -23.90
C GLN A 18 -25.27 -1.78 -23.41
N ALA A 19 -24.01 -1.50 -23.07
CA ALA A 19 -23.10 -2.50 -22.52
C ALA A 19 -23.55 -3.00 -21.14
N ALA A 20 -24.07 -2.10 -20.30
CA ALA A 20 -24.63 -2.45 -18.99
C ALA A 20 -25.91 -3.30 -19.14
N GLU A 21 -26.81 -2.91 -20.06
CA GLU A 21 -28.04 -3.64 -20.37
C GLU A 21 -27.75 -5.07 -20.85
N ARG A 22 -26.74 -5.27 -21.70
CA ARG A 22 -26.27 -6.61 -22.11
C ARG A 22 -25.85 -7.48 -20.93
N GLN A 23 -25.35 -6.88 -19.86
CA GLN A 23 -24.95 -7.57 -18.64
C GLN A 23 -26.07 -7.64 -17.60
N LYS A 24 -27.29 -7.19 -17.96
CA LYS A 24 -28.45 -7.07 -17.05
C LYS A 24 -28.15 -6.24 -15.79
N LYS A 25 -27.27 -5.24 -15.92
CA LYS A 25 -26.87 -4.32 -14.85
C LYS A 25 -27.18 -2.89 -15.25
N THR A 26 -27.34 -2.00 -14.28
CA THR A 26 -27.40 -0.56 -14.53
C THR A 26 -26.00 0.01 -14.76
N LEU A 27 -25.90 1.11 -15.51
CA LEU A 27 -24.62 1.82 -15.70
C LEU A 27 -23.99 2.20 -14.36
N THR A 28 -24.79 2.64 -13.38
CA THR A 28 -24.32 3.00 -12.04
C THR A 28 -23.71 1.82 -11.29
N GLU A 29 -24.29 0.61 -11.40
CA GLU A 29 -23.72 -0.59 -10.78
C GLU A 29 -22.38 -0.97 -11.40
N VAL A 30 -22.28 -0.91 -12.73
CA VAL A 30 -21.02 -1.18 -13.44
C VAL A 30 -19.95 -0.16 -13.03
N MET A 31 -20.29 1.13 -13.00
CA MET A 31 -19.33 2.18 -12.62
C MET A 31 -18.92 2.08 -11.15
N ARG A 32 -19.83 1.68 -10.25
CA ARG A 32 -19.51 1.42 -8.85
C ARG A 32 -18.53 0.26 -8.72
N GLN A 33 -18.81 -0.86 -9.39
CA GLN A 33 -17.93 -2.02 -9.38
C GLN A 33 -16.54 -1.66 -9.91
N ARG A 34 -16.46 -0.90 -11.02
CA ARG A 34 -15.17 -0.43 -11.56
C ARG A 34 -14.41 0.48 -10.60
N ALA A 35 -15.10 1.35 -9.87
CA ALA A 35 -14.47 2.21 -8.87
C ALA A 35 -13.93 1.39 -7.68
N GLU A 36 -14.63 0.33 -7.27
CA GLU A 36 -14.18 -0.59 -6.23
C GLU A 36 -12.96 -1.41 -6.68
N GLU A 37 -12.98 -1.92 -7.91
CA GLU A 37 -11.84 -2.62 -8.52
C GLU A 37 -10.61 -1.70 -8.58
N LEU A 38 -10.75 -0.46 -9.04
CA LEU A 38 -9.66 0.52 -9.09
C LEU A 38 -9.10 0.84 -7.70
N ALA A 39 -9.96 0.95 -6.69
CA ALA A 39 -9.52 1.17 -5.31
C ALA A 39 -8.77 -0.04 -4.73
N ALA A 40 -9.16 -1.25 -5.11
CA ALA A 40 -8.44 -2.46 -4.71
C ALA A 40 -7.07 -2.57 -5.36
N GLU A 41 -6.95 -2.22 -6.64
CA GLU A 41 -5.67 -2.16 -7.36
C GLU A 41 -4.70 -1.15 -6.71
N GLU A 42 -5.18 0.05 -6.39
CA GLU A 42 -4.37 1.08 -5.72
C GLU A 42 -3.90 0.63 -4.33
N ARG A 43 -4.77 -0.02 -3.55
CA ARG A 43 -4.37 -0.61 -2.25
C ARG A 43 -3.30 -1.67 -2.42
N HIS A 44 -3.47 -2.57 -3.38
CA HIS A 44 -2.46 -3.59 -3.66
C HIS A 44 -1.12 -2.97 -4.09
N TYR A 45 -1.14 -1.90 -4.89
CA TYR A 45 0.08 -1.17 -5.25
C TYR A 45 0.75 -0.53 -4.03
N GLN A 46 -0.02 0.05 -3.11
CA GLN A 46 0.51 0.63 -1.87
C GLN A 46 1.08 -0.44 -0.93
N ASP A 47 0.40 -1.57 -0.79
CA ASP A 47 0.84 -2.69 0.04
C ASP A 47 2.10 -3.34 -0.54
N SER A 48 2.11 -3.62 -1.86
CA SER A 48 3.29 -4.19 -2.53
C SER A 48 4.51 -3.28 -2.50
N LYS A 49 4.33 -1.96 -2.41
CA LYS A 49 5.44 -1.03 -2.19
C LYS A 49 6.08 -1.21 -0.81
N HIS A 50 5.28 -1.52 0.22
CA HIS A 50 5.81 -1.85 1.54
C HIS A 50 6.53 -3.19 1.52
N ASP A 51 5.98 -4.19 0.83
CA ASP A 51 6.59 -5.50 0.70
C ASP A 51 7.93 -5.43 -0.04
N ALA A 52 8.01 -4.67 -1.14
CA ALA A 52 9.26 -4.44 -1.87
C ALA A 52 10.32 -3.74 -1.01
N TRP A 53 9.90 -2.75 -0.20
CA TRP A 53 10.81 -2.11 0.76
C TRP A 53 11.30 -3.10 1.83
N LEU A 54 10.41 -3.97 2.33
CA LEU A 54 10.76 -4.97 3.33
C LEU A 54 11.71 -6.03 2.76
N GLU A 55 11.47 -6.49 1.53
CA GLU A 55 12.37 -7.40 0.81
C GLU A 55 13.77 -6.80 0.64
N GLU A 56 13.88 -5.51 0.32
CA GLU A 56 15.16 -4.81 0.22
C GLU A 56 15.90 -4.76 1.57
N GLN A 57 15.19 -4.48 2.66
CA GLN A 57 15.79 -4.48 4.00
C GLN A 57 16.26 -5.88 4.43
N ILE A 58 15.46 -6.91 4.14
CA ILE A 58 15.82 -8.30 4.40
C ILE A 58 17.06 -8.68 3.59
N ALA A 59 17.08 -8.38 2.29
CA ALA A 59 18.23 -8.65 1.42
C ALA A 59 19.49 -7.93 1.90
N ALA A 60 19.38 -6.67 2.33
CA ALA A 60 20.49 -5.91 2.89
C ALA A 60 21.02 -6.52 4.20
N ALA A 61 20.12 -7.00 5.07
CA ALA A 61 20.50 -7.68 6.31
C ALA A 61 21.26 -8.99 6.04
N PHE A 62 20.78 -9.82 5.10
CA PHE A 62 21.49 -11.04 4.70
C PHE A 62 22.83 -10.73 4.03
N SER A 63 22.90 -9.70 3.18
CA SER A 63 24.18 -9.29 2.58
C SER A 63 25.21 -8.86 3.62
N ARG A 64 24.80 -8.17 4.69
CA ARG A 64 25.68 -7.79 5.81
C ARG A 64 26.11 -9.01 6.64
N TYR A 65 25.24 -10.01 6.75
CA TYR A 65 25.58 -11.27 7.40
C TYR A 65 26.64 -12.03 6.61
N ASP A 66 26.43 -12.20 5.31
CA ASP A 66 27.36 -12.90 4.41
C ASP A 66 28.72 -12.17 4.30
N ALA A 67 28.74 -10.85 4.40
CA ALA A 67 29.96 -10.04 4.42
C ALA A 67 30.71 -10.08 5.77
N GLY A 68 30.15 -10.68 6.81
CA GLY A 68 30.72 -10.69 8.16
C GLY A 68 30.62 -9.35 8.89
N GLU A 69 29.78 -8.43 8.42
CA GLU A 69 29.53 -7.09 8.99
C GLU A 69 28.39 -7.10 10.03
N SER A 70 27.95 -8.29 10.45
CA SER A 70 26.84 -8.44 11.39
C SER A 70 27.36 -8.63 12.81
N GLU A 71 26.93 -7.76 13.72
CA GLU A 71 27.19 -7.85 15.15
C GLU A 71 25.95 -8.41 15.86
N PHE A 72 26.13 -9.48 16.63
CA PHE A 72 25.06 -10.08 17.42
C PHE A 72 25.15 -9.57 18.86
N ILE A 73 24.10 -8.92 19.32
CA ILE A 73 23.99 -8.44 20.70
C ILE A 73 23.00 -9.31 21.49
N SER A 74 23.18 -9.37 22.81
CA SER A 74 22.25 -10.10 23.68
C SER A 74 20.89 -9.39 23.79
N ASN A 75 19.85 -10.13 24.19
CA ASN A 75 18.52 -9.56 24.40
C ASN A 75 18.54 -8.45 25.48
N ASP A 76 19.33 -8.64 26.54
CA ASP A 76 19.45 -7.66 27.62
C ASP A 76 20.15 -6.38 27.13
N GLU A 77 21.24 -6.52 26.36
CA GLU A 77 21.97 -5.40 25.76
C GLU A 77 21.12 -4.62 24.74
N MET A 78 20.33 -5.33 23.93
CA MET A 78 19.37 -4.72 23.01
C MET A 78 18.32 -3.90 23.75
N ASN A 79 17.77 -4.43 24.85
CA ASN A 79 16.77 -3.72 25.65
C ASN A 79 17.34 -2.43 26.25
N THR A 80 18.55 -2.47 26.81
CA THR A 80 19.22 -1.28 27.34
C THR A 80 19.45 -0.22 26.26
N ARG A 81 19.99 -0.59 25.09
CA ARG A 81 20.16 0.36 23.96
C ARG A 81 18.84 0.98 23.50
N MET A 82 17.77 0.20 23.43
CA MET A 82 16.46 0.70 23.02
C MET A 82 15.83 1.64 24.06
N GLU A 83 16.05 1.40 25.35
CA GLU A 83 15.61 2.32 26.41
C GLU A 83 16.34 3.66 26.33
N GLU A 84 17.65 3.65 26.11
CA GLU A 84 18.45 4.87 25.91
C GLU A 84 18.00 5.65 24.66
N LEU A 85 17.77 4.97 23.54
CA LEU A 85 17.26 5.58 22.32
C LEU A 85 15.87 6.20 22.52
N LYS A 86 14.95 5.51 23.20
CA LYS A 86 13.62 6.06 23.54
C LYS A 86 13.73 7.30 24.42
N ALA A 87 14.66 7.30 25.38
CA ALA A 87 14.90 8.45 26.24
C ALA A 87 15.45 9.65 25.47
N GLN A 88 16.39 9.43 24.54
CA GLN A 88 16.92 10.48 23.64
C GLN A 88 15.85 11.03 22.68
N ALA A 89 14.97 10.16 22.16
CA ALA A 89 13.85 10.54 21.31
C ALA A 89 12.88 11.45 22.05
N ALA A 90 12.54 11.09 23.30
CA ALA A 90 11.66 11.87 24.16
C ALA A 90 12.27 13.22 24.57
N GLN A 91 13.60 13.32 24.59
CA GLN A 91 14.33 14.56 24.85
C GLN A 91 14.56 15.41 23.58
N GLY A 92 14.20 14.90 22.40
CA GLY A 92 14.33 15.62 21.12
C GLY A 92 15.75 15.71 20.58
N THR A 93 16.65 14.85 21.05
CA THR A 93 18.09 14.87 20.73
C THR A 93 18.50 13.86 19.64
N LEU A 94 17.51 13.31 18.93
CA LEU A 94 17.64 12.26 17.93
C LEU A 94 17.78 12.83 16.51
#